data_AF-A0A978W3M2-F1
#
_entry.id   AF-A0A978W3M2-F1
#
_cell.length_a   1.000
_cell.length_b   1.000
_cell.length_c   1.000
_cell.angle_alpha   90.00
_cell.angle_beta   90.00
_cell.angle_gamma   90.00
#
_symmetry.space_group_name_H-M   'P 1'
#
loop_
_entity.id
_entity.type
_entity.pdbx_description
1 polymer ?
#
loop_
_entity_poly.entity_id
_entity_poly.type
_entity_poly.pdbx_seq_one_letter_code
_entity_poly.pdbx_strand_id
1 'polypeptide(L)'
;MIEMVVKNATLPSHAWTLMQEGKPDEVIDPCMGDYKEKEGEVLRCIHISLLCVKQSAVDRPSMSSVVMMLGGEVALVQPEPLD
;
A
#
# COMPACT_ATOMS: atom_id res chain seq x y z
N MET A 1 -4.32 -28.31 11.50
CA MET A 1 -4.20 -28.57 10.05
C MET A 1 -5.33 -27.97 9.21
N ILE A 2 -6.45 -27.51 9.79
CA ILE A 2 -7.58 -26.90 9.06
C ILE A 2 -7.64 -25.36 9.26
N GLU A 3 -6.48 -24.70 9.29
CA GLU A 3 -6.41 -23.22 9.23
C GLU A 3 -5.43 -22.71 8.14
N MET A 4 -4.67 -23.61 7.52
CA MET A 4 -3.67 -23.24 6.49
C MET A 4 -4.25 -23.24 5.07
N VAL A 5 -5.53 -23.59 4.88
CA VAL A 5 -6.14 -23.74 3.55
C VAL A 5 -6.90 -22.48 3.10
N VAL A 6 -7.01 -21.43 3.92
CA VAL A 6 -7.72 -20.19 3.55
C VAL A 6 -6.84 -18.94 3.73
N LYS A 7 -5.71 -18.85 3.03
CA LYS A 7 -5.18 -17.57 2.55
C LYS A 7 -4.42 -17.80 1.24
N ASN A 8 -5.13 -17.75 0.10
CA ASN A 8 -4.48 -17.35 -1.13
C ASN A 8 -4.13 -15.87 -0.98
N ALA A 9 -2.96 -15.57 -0.41
CA ALA A 9 -2.51 -14.20 -0.23
C ALA A 9 -2.23 -13.60 -1.62
N THR A 10 -3.05 -12.64 -2.04
CA THR A 10 -2.77 -11.79 -3.19
C THR A 10 -1.70 -10.78 -2.82
N LEU A 11 -0.97 -10.26 -3.82
CA LEU A 11 0.06 -9.24 -3.57
C LEU A 11 -0.47 -8.04 -2.76
N PRO A 12 -1.66 -7.45 -3.06
CA PRO A 12 -2.23 -6.38 -2.23
C PRO A 12 -2.51 -6.81 -0.78
N SER A 13 -3.09 -7.99 -0.57
CA SER A 13 -3.41 -8.48 0.78
C SER A 13 -2.15 -8.77 1.62
N HIS A 14 -1.07 -9.22 0.97
CA HIS A 14 0.22 -9.43 1.61
C HIS A 14 0.87 -8.08 1.99
N ALA A 15 0.91 -7.12 1.05
CA ALA A 15 1.43 -5.78 1.32
C ALA A 15 0.66 -5.07 2.44
N TRP A 16 -0.68 -5.17 2.45
CA TRP A 16 -1.52 -4.67 3.54
C TRP A 16 -1.17 -5.28 4.89
N THR A 17 -0.96 -6.60 4.95
CA THR A 17 -0.58 -7.29 6.19
C THR A 17 0.76 -6.76 6.72
N LEU A 18 1.77 -6.63 5.86
CA LEU A 18 3.08 -6.09 6.24
C LEU A 18 3.00 -4.64 6.73
N MET A 19 2.16 -3.80 6.10
CA MET A 19 1.91 -2.44 6.56
C MET A 19 1.32 -2.41 7.98
N GLN A 20 0.34 -3.27 8.26
CA GLN A 20 -0.29 -3.37 9.58
C GLN A 20 0.66 -3.93 10.65
N GLU A 21 1.62 -4.77 10.25
CA GLU A 21 2.69 -5.28 11.13
C GLU A 21 3.83 -4.28 11.36
N GLY A 22 3.80 -3.11 10.71
CA GLY A 22 4.89 -2.12 10.80
C GLY A 22 6.16 -2.54 10.05
N LYS A 23 6.02 -3.37 9.01
CA LYS A 23 7.12 -3.89 8.18
C LYS A 23 6.98 -3.46 6.71
N PRO A 24 6.81 -2.16 6.41
CA PRO A 24 6.64 -1.71 5.02
C PRO A 24 7.87 -2.01 4.15
N ASP A 25 9.05 -2.11 4.76
CA ASP A 25 10.31 -2.40 4.07
C ASP A 25 10.31 -3.78 3.39
N GLU A 26 9.52 -4.74 3.89
CA GLU A 26 9.38 -6.08 3.30
C GLU A 26 8.54 -6.06 2.00
N VAL A 27 7.86 -4.95 1.69
CA VAL A 27 7.15 -4.73 0.42
C VAL A 27 8.09 -4.21 -0.67
N ILE A 28 9.22 -3.60 -0.28
CA ILE A 28 10.13 -2.91 -1.20
C ILE A 28 11.01 -3.94 -1.91
N ASP A 29 11.09 -3.83 -3.25
CA ASP A 29 11.95 -4.70 -4.05
C ASP A 29 13.42 -4.49 -3.67
N PRO A 30 14.17 -5.55 -3.29
CA PRO A 30 15.60 -5.45 -2.98
C PRO A 30 16.45 -4.84 -4.09
N CYS A 31 16.00 -4.91 -5.35
CA CYS A 31 16.66 -4.29 -6.49
C CYS A 31 16.58 -2.76 -6.52
N MET A 32 15.75 -2.12 -5.68
CA MET A 32 15.70 -0.66 -5.58
C MET A 32 16.95 -0.05 -4.92
N GLY A 33 17.81 -0.87 -4.31
CA GLY A 33 19.03 -0.40 -3.65
C GLY A 33 18.74 0.42 -2.38
N ASP A 34 19.62 1.37 -2.07
CA ASP A 34 19.43 2.26 -0.93
C ASP A 34 18.36 3.32 -1.24
N TYR A 35 17.17 3.11 -0.69
CA TYR A 35 16.03 4.02 -0.80
C TYR A 35 15.88 4.91 0.43
N LYS A 36 16.77 4.86 1.43
CA LYS A 36 16.55 5.55 2.71
C LYS A 36 16.41 7.06 2.57
N GLU A 37 17.10 7.68 1.61
CA GLU A 37 16.91 9.10 1.28
C GLU A 37 15.49 9.44 0.76
N LYS A 38 14.80 8.45 0.19
CA LYS A 38 13.45 8.58 -0.40
C LYS A 38 12.40 7.75 0.35
N GLU A 39 12.69 7.31 1.56
CA GLU A 39 11.82 6.39 2.32
C GLU A 39 10.40 6.94 2.45
N GLY A 40 10.25 8.24 2.74
CA GLY A 40 8.94 8.90 2.81
C GLY A 40 8.15 8.85 1.50
N GLU A 41 8.81 8.98 0.35
CA GLU A 41 8.18 8.88 -0.97
C GLU A 41 7.76 7.44 -1.26
N VAL A 42 8.60 6.46 -0.92
CA VAL A 42 8.31 5.03 -1.12
C VAL A 42 7.13 4.60 -0.25
N LEU A 43 7.13 4.94 1.04
CA LEU A 43 6.02 4.65 1.95
C LEU A 43 4.72 5.30 1.50
N ARG A 44 4.78 6.56 1.04
CA ARG A 44 3.65 7.25 0.42
C ARG A 44 3.14 6.50 -0.81
N CYS A 45 4.02 6.01 -1.68
CA CYS A 45 3.63 5.26 -2.86
C CYS A 45 2.92 3.95 -2.50
N ILE A 46 3.42 3.21 -1.51
CA ILE A 46 2.79 1.97 -1.02
C ILE A 46 1.39 2.28 -0.48
N HIS A 47 1.27 3.32 0.34
CA HIS A 47 0.00 3.77 0.92
C HIS A 47 -1.03 4.14 -0.15
N ILE A 48 -0.64 4.97 -1.13
CA ILE A 48 -1.51 5.35 -2.24
C ILE A 48 -1.91 4.13 -3.08
N SER A 49 -0.98 3.21 -3.31
CA SER A 49 -1.25 1.97 -4.05
C SER A 49 -2.33 1.13 -3.37
N LEU A 50 -2.30 1.03 -2.04
CA LEU A 50 -3.32 0.32 -1.25
C LEU A 50 -4.70 0.98 -1.33
N LEU A 51 -4.77 2.32 -1.41
CA LEU A 51 -6.02 3.04 -1.66
C LEU A 51 -6.56 2.77 -3.09
N CYS A 52 -5.67 2.66 -4.08
CA CYS A 52 -6.05 2.48 -5.49
C CYS A 52 -6.59 1.09 -5.82
N VAL A 53 -6.17 0.06 -5.08
CA VAL A 53 -6.50 -1.35 -5.37
C VAL A 53 -7.69 -1.88 -4.56
N LYS A 54 -8.48 -0.98 -3.97
CA LYS A 54 -9.72 -1.34 -3.27
C LYS A 54 -10.67 -2.11 -4.19
N GLN A 55 -11.33 -3.13 -3.65
CA GLN A 55 -12.25 -3.97 -4.42
C GLN A 55 -13.40 -3.14 -5.00
N SER A 56 -14.01 -2.30 -4.16
CA SER A 56 -15.06 -1.37 -4.54
C SER A 56 -14.48 -0.14 -5.23
N ALA A 57 -15.09 0.25 -6.35
CA ALA A 57 -14.63 1.37 -7.16
C ALA A 57 -14.89 2.73 -6.50
N VAL A 58 -15.90 2.83 -5.64
CA VAL A 58 -16.25 4.09 -4.96
C VAL A 58 -15.24 4.47 -3.88
N ASP A 59 -14.47 3.49 -3.38
CA ASP A 59 -13.46 3.69 -2.34
C ASP A 59 -12.07 4.02 -2.92
N ARG A 60 -11.93 3.97 -4.25
CA ARG A 60 -10.68 4.32 -4.94
C ARG A 60 -10.57 5.83 -5.09
N PRO A 61 -9.38 6.43 -4.87
CA PRO A 61 -9.17 7.84 -5.14
C PRO A 61 -9.30 8.13 -6.64
N SER A 62 -9.74 9.36 -6.97
CA SER A 62 -9.69 9.85 -8.34
C SER A 62 -8.24 10.01 -8.81
N MET A 63 -7.98 9.93 -10.12
CA MET A 63 -6.63 10.14 -10.65
C MET A 63 -6.05 11.52 -10.30
N SER A 64 -6.86 12.57 -10.29
CA SER A 64 -6.44 13.90 -9.84
C SER A 64 -6.01 13.90 -8.37
N SER A 65 -6.74 13.18 -7.51
CA SER A 65 -6.37 13.02 -6.10
C SER A 65 -5.05 12.26 -5.96
N VAL A 66 -4.85 11.19 -6.74
CA VAL A 66 -3.59 10.42 -6.75
C VAL A 66 -2.40 11.31 -7.11
N VAL A 67 -2.53 12.17 -8.13
CA VAL A 67 -1.46 13.11 -8.52
C VAL A 67 -1.11 14.07 -7.39
N MET A 68 -2.12 14.68 -6.75
CA MET A 68 -1.89 15.58 -5.61
C MET A 68 -1.28 14.85 -4.41
N MET A 69 -1.71 13.61 -4.14
CA MET A 69 -1.17 12.77 -3.06
C MET A 69 0.30 12.43 -3.30
N LEU A 70 0.66 12.04 -4.53
CA LEU A 70 2.06 11.77 -4.91
C LEU A 70 2.92 13.03 -4.74
N GLY A 71 2.44 14.19 -5.20
CA GLY A 71 3.09 15.48 -5.01
C GLY A 71 3.20 15.94 -3.56
N GLY A 72 2.48 15.30 -2.62
CA GLY A 72 2.45 15.69 -1.21
C GLY A 72 1.66 16.95 -0.93
N GLU A 73 0.82 17.36 -1.88
CA GLU A 73 -0.02 18.56 -1.79
C GLU A 73 -1.22 18.33 -0.87
N VAL A 74 -1.58 17.07 -0.60
CA VAL A 74 -2.69 16.68 0.27
C VAL A 74 -2.25 15.59 1.25
N ALA A 75 -2.85 15.61 2.45
CA ALA A 75 -2.66 14.55 3.44
C ALA A 75 -3.28 13.23 2.97
N LEU A 76 -2.63 12.12 3.29
CA LEU A 76 -3.14 10.79 2.98
C LEU A 76 -4.23 10.41 3.97
N VAL A 77 -5.34 9.87 3.45
CA VAL A 77 -6.36 9.21 4.28
C VAL A 77 -5.83 7.82 4.64
N GLN A 78 -6.01 7.37 5.88
CA GLN A 78 -5.58 6.03 6.28
C GLN A 78 -6.29 4.97 5.43
N PRO A 79 -5.59 3.94 4.94
CA PRO A 79 -6.24 2.90 4.16
C PRO A 79 -7.04 2.02 5.13
N GLU A 80 -8.24 1.64 4.73
CA GLU A 80 -9.02 0.63 5.46
C GLU A 80 -8.58 -0.78 5.05
N PRO A 81 -9.01 -1.85 5.75
CA PRO A 81 -8.78 -3.22 5.30
C PRO A 81 -9.18 -3.45 3.84
N LEU A 82 -8.43 -4.29 3.13
CA LEU A 82 -8.79 -4.74 1.80
C LEU A 82 -9.84 -5.86 1.96
N ASP A 83 -11.06 -5.61 1.49
CA ASP A 83 -12.16 -6.59 1.44
C ASP A 83 -11.92 -7.72 0.43
#